data_AF-A0A0E3SX50-F1
#
_entry.id   AF-A0A0E3SX50-F1
#
_cell.length_a   1.000
_cell.length_b   1.000
_cell.length_c   1.000
_cell.angle_alpha   90.00
_cell.angle_beta   90.00
_cell.angle_gamma   90.00
#
_symmetry.space_group_name_H-M   'P 1'
#
loop_
_entity.id
_entity.type
_entity.pdbx_description
1 polymer ?
#
loop_
_entity_poly.entity_id
_entity_poly.type
_entity_poly.pdbx_seq_one_letter_code
_entity_poly.pdbx_strand_id
1 'polypeptide(L)'
;MSGWINYSGIVTSQKMSENKMGNRGSKSVIHETKQSCIIVKEQRVNGSWCGINIPHLRYTLVGFGRSYQVKTLSNQIIQRQFYSSESNLDNSQLRQDPWFISGFSDAEGCFMVLVRKSPKSKLGWQIEANFTINLHVRDLDLLKLIQSFSFASHYFGVGRIGKERNGCRDFTIGSLDQIITKVIPHFDKYPLKTNKYSDYLLFKQVVMMMQRGEHLTAEGLQKIIGIRASLNRGLTPLLLEAFPNTVALVRPLLPPLKNVKLDP
;
A
#
# COMPACT_ATOMS: atom_id res chain seq x y z
N MET A 1 22.81 -49.73 22.55
CA MET A 1 22.67 -48.99 23.83
C MET A 1 22.95 -47.53 23.52
N SER A 2 21.92 -46.76 23.14
CA SER A 2 21.05 -45.95 24.04
C SER A 2 21.81 -44.76 24.63
N GLY A 3 21.41 -43.50 24.45
CA GLY A 3 20.23 -42.96 23.80
C GLY A 3 20.31 -41.44 23.75
N TRP A 4 19.64 -40.85 22.76
CA TRP A 4 19.27 -39.44 22.78
C TRP A 4 18.08 -39.27 23.71
N ILE A 5 18.18 -38.34 24.66
CA ILE A 5 17.08 -37.94 25.53
C ILE A 5 16.60 -36.58 25.04
N ASN A 6 15.44 -36.58 24.39
CA ASN A 6 14.70 -35.38 24.00
C ASN A 6 14.36 -34.57 25.25
N TYR A 7 14.88 -33.35 25.37
CA TYR A 7 14.17 -32.30 26.10
C TYR A 7 13.41 -31.46 25.07
N SER A 8 12.13 -31.81 24.97
CA SER A 8 11.11 -31.04 24.28
C SER A 8 11.07 -29.61 24.81
N GLY A 9 10.82 -28.66 23.91
CA GLY A 9 10.66 -27.26 24.23
C GLY A 9 9.59 -27.06 25.31
N ILE A 10 10.03 -26.70 26.51
CA ILE A 10 9.17 -26.21 27.55
C ILE A 10 8.83 -24.76 27.19
N VAL A 11 7.58 -24.55 26.75
CA VAL A 11 6.98 -23.22 26.66
C VAL A 11 6.65 -22.78 28.08
N THR A 12 7.41 -21.82 28.61
CA THR A 12 7.00 -21.07 29.81
C THR A 12 5.78 -20.22 29.47
N SER A 13 4.59 -20.66 29.87
CA SER A 13 3.40 -19.80 29.84
C SER A 13 3.49 -18.82 31.01
N GLN A 14 3.81 -17.55 30.71
CA GLN A 14 3.58 -16.49 31.68
C GLN A 14 2.07 -16.25 31.78
N LYS A 15 1.49 -16.49 32.96
CA LYS A 15 0.13 -16.02 33.28
C LYS A 15 0.15 -14.51 33.33
N MET A 16 -0.20 -13.88 32.22
CA MET A 16 -0.39 -12.44 32.13
C MET A 16 -1.80 -12.09 32.65
N SER A 17 -1.88 -11.17 33.60
CA SER A 17 -3.15 -10.60 34.05
C SER A 17 -3.63 -9.60 33.00
N GLU A 18 -4.80 -9.83 32.39
CA GLU A 18 -5.43 -8.92 31.42
C GLU A 18 -5.59 -7.48 31.96
N ASN A 19 -5.73 -7.34 33.28
CA ASN A 19 -5.91 -6.04 33.94
C ASN A 19 -4.65 -5.16 33.94
N LYS A 20 -3.50 -5.67 33.45
CA LYS A 20 -2.25 -4.90 33.29
C LYS A 20 -1.96 -4.47 31.85
N MET A 21 -2.88 -4.68 30.90
CA MET A 21 -2.73 -4.12 29.54
C MET A 21 -3.21 -2.66 29.48
N GLY A 22 -2.27 -1.73 29.32
CA GLY A 22 -2.58 -0.36 28.92
C GLY A 22 -3.33 -0.33 27.58
N ASN A 23 -4.32 0.55 27.47
CA ASN A 23 -5.25 0.68 26.35
C ASN A 23 -4.54 0.81 24.98
N ARG A 24 -4.39 -0.30 24.25
CA ARG A 24 -4.13 -0.28 22.79
C ARG A 24 -5.47 -0.21 22.05
N GLY A 25 -6.04 0.99 22.03
CA GLY A 25 -7.07 1.38 21.08
C GLY A 25 -6.57 2.59 20.31
N SER A 26 -6.56 2.52 18.98
CA SER A 26 -6.34 3.72 18.16
C SER A 26 -7.53 4.66 18.39
N LYS A 27 -7.26 5.91 18.77
CA LYS A 27 -8.29 6.96 18.86
C LYS A 27 -8.24 7.76 17.57
N SER A 28 -9.30 7.73 16.78
CA SER A 28 -9.49 8.66 15.67
C SER A 28 -10.35 9.84 16.16
N VAL A 29 -9.88 11.07 15.88
CA VAL A 29 -10.62 12.30 16.16
C VAL A 29 -11.35 12.66 14.88
N ILE A 30 -12.68 12.71 14.95
CA ILE A 30 -13.53 12.88 13.76
C ILE A 30 -13.88 14.37 13.52
N HIS A 31 -13.73 15.25 14.52
CA HIS A 31 -13.88 16.70 14.34
C HIS A 31 -13.31 17.49 15.52
N GLU A 32 -12.68 18.64 15.24
CA GLU A 32 -12.23 19.62 16.23
C GLU A 32 -13.01 20.93 16.03
N THR A 33 -13.79 21.34 17.03
CA THR A 33 -14.16 22.76 17.21
C THR A 33 -13.85 23.15 18.65
N LYS A 34 -13.59 24.45 18.89
CA LYS A 34 -13.01 25.01 20.15
C LYS A 34 -13.77 24.66 21.46
N GLN A 35 -14.88 23.92 21.41
CA GLN A 35 -15.72 23.62 22.58
C GLN A 35 -16.15 22.15 22.73
N SER A 36 -15.82 21.21 21.83
CA SER A 36 -16.09 19.78 22.09
C SER A 36 -15.24 18.81 21.26
N CYS A 37 -14.82 17.71 21.90
CA CYS A 37 -14.09 16.59 21.29
C CYS A 37 -14.91 15.31 21.41
N ILE A 38 -15.33 14.73 20.28
CA ILE A 38 -16.00 13.42 20.24
C ILE A 38 -14.92 12.36 19.98
N ILE A 39 -14.67 11.52 20.98
CA ILE A 39 -13.67 10.44 20.93
C ILE A 39 -14.39 9.12 20.80
N VAL A 40 -14.24 8.45 19.66
CA VAL A 40 -14.78 7.11 19.44
C VAL A 40 -13.71 6.07 19.75
N LYS A 41 -14.04 5.07 20.57
CA LYS A 41 -13.20 3.90 20.81
C LYS A 41 -13.57 2.81 19.81
N GLU A 42 -12.66 2.45 18.93
CA GLU A 42 -12.80 1.28 18.07
C GLU A 42 -12.20 0.04 18.76
N GLN A 43 -13.00 -1.01 18.93
CA GLN A 43 -12.56 -2.29 19.46
C GLN A 43 -12.70 -3.34 18.35
N ARG A 44 -11.58 -3.87 17.85
CA ARG A 44 -11.59 -4.99 16.89
C ARG A 44 -11.88 -6.28 17.63
N VAL A 45 -13.09 -6.80 17.50
CA VAL A 45 -13.42 -8.16 17.94
C VAL A 45 -13.10 -9.11 16.80
N ASN A 46 -12.05 -9.93 16.96
CA ASN A 46 -11.73 -11.01 16.02
C ASN A 46 -12.48 -12.30 16.41
N GLY A 47 -13.27 -12.82 15.46
CA GLY A 47 -13.57 -14.24 15.27
C GLY A 47 -14.59 -14.90 16.22
N SER A 48 -15.80 -15.17 15.72
CA SER A 48 -16.62 -16.29 16.22
C SER A 48 -16.76 -17.34 15.12
N TRP A 49 -16.16 -18.51 15.34
CA TRP A 49 -16.39 -19.72 14.56
C TRP A 49 -17.68 -20.38 15.08
N CYS A 50 -18.69 -20.57 14.22
CA CYS A 50 -19.91 -21.29 14.56
C CYS A 50 -19.91 -22.67 13.90
N GLY A 51 -19.62 -23.70 14.69
CA GLY A 51 -19.99 -25.07 14.41
C GLY A 51 -21.05 -25.52 15.42
N ILE A 52 -22.16 -26.06 14.89
CA ILE A 52 -23.20 -26.83 15.60
C ILE A 52 -24.31 -26.00 16.30
N ASN A 53 -25.55 -26.32 15.93
CA ASN A 53 -26.83 -25.78 16.41
C ASN A 53 -27.12 -26.14 17.88
N ILE A 54 -27.06 -25.16 18.80
CA ILE A 54 -27.80 -25.17 20.09
C ILE A 54 -28.16 -23.72 20.48
N PRO A 55 -29.38 -23.40 20.96
CA PRO A 55 -29.73 -22.08 21.45
C PRO A 55 -29.15 -21.89 22.87
N HIS A 56 -28.14 -21.04 23.03
CA HIS A 56 -27.64 -20.69 24.36
C HIS A 56 -28.17 -19.33 24.83
N LEU A 57 -28.94 -19.41 25.92
CA LEU A 57 -29.36 -18.32 26.78
C LEU A 57 -28.19 -17.40 27.15
N ARG A 58 -28.43 -16.08 27.04
CA ARG A 58 -27.54 -15.06 27.61
C ARG A 58 -27.86 -14.92 29.10
N TYR A 59 -26.99 -15.41 29.97
CA TYR A 59 -27.00 -15.01 31.38
C TYR A 59 -26.12 -13.77 31.51
N THR A 60 -26.73 -12.63 31.79
CA THR A 60 -26.01 -11.46 32.27
C THR A 60 -26.16 -11.48 33.79
N LEU A 61 -25.05 -11.57 34.52
CA LEU A 61 -25.04 -11.41 35.98
C LEU A 61 -25.41 -9.96 36.29
N VAL A 62 -26.69 -9.70 36.51
CA VAL A 62 -27.19 -8.43 37.04
C VAL A 62 -27.40 -8.61 38.53
N GLY A 63 -26.60 -7.88 39.32
CA GLY A 63 -26.77 -7.77 40.76
C GLY A 63 -28.17 -7.24 41.11
N PHE A 64 -28.65 -7.70 42.27
CA PHE A 64 -29.93 -7.34 42.87
C PHE A 64 -30.21 -5.82 42.87
N GLY A 65 -31.35 -5.41 42.31
CA GLY A 65 -31.88 -4.05 42.43
C GLY A 65 -33.31 -3.98 41.91
N ARG A 66 -34.27 -3.83 42.83
CA ARG A 66 -35.72 -3.90 42.62
C ARG A 66 -36.27 -2.76 41.74
N SER A 67 -37.24 -3.12 40.89
CA SER A 67 -38.42 -2.36 40.48
C SER A 67 -38.25 -0.91 40.00
N TYR A 68 -38.25 -0.71 38.69
CA TYR A 68 -38.92 0.43 38.07
C TYR A 68 -39.91 -0.08 37.02
N GLN A 69 -41.19 0.22 37.25
CA GLN A 69 -42.20 0.21 36.19
C GLN A 69 -41.85 1.33 35.22
N VAL A 70 -41.14 1.00 34.14
CA VAL A 70 -41.08 1.88 32.97
C VAL A 70 -41.72 1.11 31.83
N LYS A 71 -42.91 1.58 31.44
CA LYS A 71 -43.57 1.25 30.17
C LYS A 71 -42.51 1.11 29.10
N THR A 72 -42.35 -0.10 28.57
CA THR A 72 -41.58 -0.34 27.36
C THR A 72 -42.19 0.52 26.26
N LEU A 73 -41.57 1.66 25.95
CA LEU A 73 -41.82 2.37 24.71
C LEU A 73 -41.43 1.41 23.58
N SER A 74 -42.46 0.91 22.92
CA SER A 74 -42.41 0.02 21.78
C SER A 74 -41.37 0.46 20.75
N ASN A 75 -40.38 -0.41 20.49
CA ASN A 75 -39.84 -0.81 19.19
C ASN A 75 -39.70 0.23 18.05
N GLN A 76 -39.49 1.52 18.30
CA GLN A 76 -39.37 2.52 17.23
C GLN A 76 -37.95 2.99 16.90
N ILE A 77 -36.90 2.37 17.46
CA ILE A 77 -35.51 2.67 17.06
C ILE A 77 -34.76 1.38 16.74
N ILE A 78 -35.36 0.55 15.89
CA ILE A 78 -34.58 -0.21 14.91
C ILE A 78 -34.77 0.54 13.59
N GLN A 79 -34.21 1.76 13.51
CA GLN A 79 -33.75 2.20 12.20
C GLN A 79 -32.59 1.27 11.89
N ARG A 80 -32.89 0.23 11.10
CA ARG A 80 -31.88 -0.51 10.35
C ARG A 80 -30.95 0.55 9.76
N GLN A 81 -29.73 0.65 10.27
CA GLN A 81 -28.66 1.29 9.51
C GLN A 81 -28.42 0.37 8.31
N PHE A 82 -29.28 0.52 7.31
CA PHE A 82 -28.92 0.16 5.95
C PHE A 82 -27.77 1.11 5.64
N TYR A 83 -26.54 0.63 5.72
CA TYR A 83 -25.48 1.22 4.92
C TYR A 83 -25.88 0.97 3.48
N SER A 84 -26.71 1.84 2.90
CA SER A 84 -26.86 1.91 1.47
C SER A 84 -25.50 2.35 0.94
N SER A 85 -24.76 1.41 0.38
CA SER A 85 -23.66 1.75 -0.54
C SER A 85 -24.28 2.14 -1.87
N GLU A 86 -25.20 3.12 -1.88
CA GLU A 86 -25.57 3.81 -3.11
C GLU A 86 -24.55 4.93 -3.30
N SER A 87 -23.41 4.58 -3.88
CA SER A 87 -22.59 5.58 -4.53
C SER A 87 -23.21 5.88 -5.89
N ASN A 88 -24.26 6.70 -5.91
CA ASN A 88 -24.46 7.59 -7.06
C ASN A 88 -23.35 8.65 -7.00
N LEU A 89 -22.10 8.20 -7.23
CA LEU A 89 -20.97 9.08 -7.49
C LEU A 89 -21.26 9.67 -8.86
N ASP A 90 -21.81 10.88 -8.84
CA ASP A 90 -21.85 11.72 -10.01
C ASP A 90 -20.39 11.96 -10.44
N ASN A 91 -19.90 11.12 -11.37
CA ASN A 91 -18.50 11.08 -11.83
C ASN A 91 -18.05 12.42 -12.41
N SER A 92 -18.98 13.36 -12.60
CA SER A 92 -18.77 14.74 -13.02
C SER A 92 -18.11 15.62 -11.95
N GLN A 93 -18.17 15.27 -10.66
CA GLN A 93 -17.73 16.13 -9.55
C GLN A 93 -16.46 15.70 -8.80
N LEU A 94 -15.84 14.57 -9.12
CA LEU A 94 -14.51 14.26 -8.60
C LEU A 94 -13.51 15.24 -9.21
N ARG A 95 -13.39 16.44 -8.62
CA ARG A 95 -12.35 17.42 -8.93
C ARG A 95 -11.01 16.71 -8.85
N GLN A 96 -10.38 16.56 -10.01
CA GLN A 96 -9.24 15.68 -10.20
C GLN A 96 -7.99 16.44 -9.76
N ASP A 97 -7.69 16.43 -8.47
CA ASP A 97 -6.47 17.05 -7.96
C ASP A 97 -5.26 16.21 -8.39
N PRO A 98 -4.30 16.73 -9.18
CA PRO A 98 -3.08 16.00 -9.53
C PRO A 98 -2.30 15.55 -8.29
N TRP A 99 -2.35 16.31 -7.19
CA TRP A 99 -1.70 15.94 -5.94
C TRP A 99 -2.31 14.69 -5.31
N PHE A 100 -3.57 14.36 -5.60
CA PHE A 100 -4.17 13.10 -5.17
C PHE A 100 -3.38 11.92 -5.73
N ILE A 101 -3.02 11.94 -7.02
CA ILE A 101 -2.23 10.86 -7.62
C ILE A 101 -0.83 10.80 -7.04
N SER A 102 -0.19 11.93 -6.81
CA SER A 102 1.14 11.94 -6.20
C SER A 102 1.11 11.38 -4.77
N GLY A 103 0.15 11.84 -3.94
CA GLY A 103 -0.02 11.35 -2.57
C GLY A 103 -0.42 9.88 -2.52
N PHE A 104 -1.35 9.46 -3.37
CA PHE A 104 -1.77 8.06 -3.47
C PHE A 104 -0.64 7.16 -3.96
N SER A 105 0.15 7.62 -4.93
CA SER A 105 1.34 6.91 -5.40
C SER A 105 2.44 6.87 -4.33
N ASP A 106 2.55 7.91 -3.50
CA ASP A 106 3.44 7.93 -2.34
C ASP A 106 3.08 6.84 -1.32
N ALA A 107 1.79 6.51 -1.17
CA ALA A 107 1.34 5.37 -0.38
C ALA A 107 1.51 4.04 -1.14
N GLU A 108 0.78 3.84 -2.24
CA GLU A 108 0.55 2.53 -2.87
C GLU A 108 1.34 2.29 -4.17
N GLY A 109 1.92 3.35 -4.75
CA GLY A 109 2.67 3.27 -6.01
C GLY A 109 4.03 2.61 -5.87
N CYS A 110 4.50 1.97 -6.95
CA CYS A 110 5.78 1.29 -7.01
C CYS A 110 6.48 1.55 -8.36
N PHE A 111 7.73 2.02 -8.30
CA PHE A 111 8.60 2.17 -9.46
C PHE A 111 9.55 0.97 -9.54
N MET A 112 9.47 0.21 -10.62
CA MET A 112 10.21 -1.03 -10.77
C MET A 112 11.06 -1.02 -12.04
N VAL A 113 12.29 -1.50 -11.91
CA VAL A 113 13.14 -1.88 -13.03
C VAL A 113 13.36 -3.39 -12.94
N LEU A 114 12.90 -4.11 -13.95
CA LEU A 114 13.05 -5.57 -14.05
C LEU A 114 14.19 -5.89 -15.01
N VAL A 115 15.02 -6.84 -14.59
CA VAL A 115 16.14 -7.36 -15.38
C VAL A 115 15.90 -8.85 -15.56
N ARG A 116 15.66 -9.28 -16.79
CA ARG A 116 15.30 -10.67 -17.12
C ARG A 116 16.31 -11.25 -18.09
N LYS A 117 16.64 -12.54 -17.92
CA LYS A 117 17.39 -13.27 -18.95
C LYS A 117 16.52 -13.39 -20.20
N SER A 118 17.08 -13.03 -21.35
CA SER A 118 16.38 -13.11 -22.64
C SER A 118 17.37 -13.57 -23.71
N PRO A 119 17.19 -14.78 -24.29
CA PRO A 119 18.08 -15.28 -25.34
C PRO A 119 17.99 -14.47 -26.64
N LYS A 120 16.94 -13.67 -26.79
CA LYS A 120 16.73 -12.78 -27.95
C LYS A 120 17.56 -11.49 -27.86
N SER A 121 18.03 -11.13 -26.67
CA SER A 121 18.85 -9.94 -26.47
C SER A 121 20.31 -10.24 -26.80
N LYS A 122 21.00 -9.31 -27.46
CA LYS A 122 22.43 -9.43 -27.79
C LYS A 122 23.31 -9.65 -26.56
N LEU A 123 22.92 -9.07 -25.43
CA LEU A 123 23.62 -9.18 -24.15
C LEU A 123 23.08 -10.32 -23.27
N GLY A 124 22.06 -11.07 -23.72
CA GLY A 124 21.40 -12.10 -22.93
C GLY A 124 20.44 -11.56 -21.85
N TRP A 125 20.28 -10.23 -21.75
CA TRP A 125 19.45 -9.56 -20.74
C TRP A 125 18.46 -8.58 -21.37
N GLN A 126 17.26 -8.53 -20.82
CA GLN A 126 16.21 -7.58 -21.17
C GLN A 126 15.87 -6.72 -19.94
N ILE A 127 15.79 -5.41 -20.18
CA ILE A 127 15.42 -4.42 -19.17
C ILE A 127 13.98 -3.95 -19.44
N GLU A 128 13.16 -3.96 -18.39
CA GLU A 128 11.80 -3.41 -18.40
C GLU A 128 11.65 -2.39 -17.27
N ALA A 129 10.96 -1.29 -17.54
CA ALA A 129 10.63 -0.27 -16.54
C ALA A 129 9.12 -0.25 -16.38
N ASN A 130 8.63 -0.39 -15.15
CA ASN A 130 7.20 -0.43 -14.83
C ASN A 130 6.87 0.52 -13.68
N PHE A 131 5.80 1.29 -13.84
CA PHE A 131 5.10 1.92 -12.72
C PHE A 131 3.83 1.10 -12.41
N THR A 132 3.66 0.70 -11.16
CA THR A 132 2.56 -0.18 -10.75
C THR A 132 1.88 0.31 -9.47
N ILE A 133 0.56 0.14 -9.40
CA ILE A 133 -0.25 0.30 -8.19
C ILE A 133 -1.01 -1.01 -7.99
N ASN A 134 -0.84 -1.67 -6.84
CA ASN A 134 -1.55 -2.91 -6.48
C ASN A 134 -2.60 -2.58 -5.43
N LEU A 135 -3.87 -2.87 -5.69
CA LEU A 135 -4.96 -2.68 -4.72
C LEU A 135 -5.82 -3.94 -4.60
N HIS A 136 -6.54 -4.05 -3.49
CA HIS A 136 -7.57 -5.06 -3.33
C HIS A 136 -8.67 -4.89 -4.39
N VAL A 137 -9.32 -5.99 -4.80
CA VAL A 137 -10.37 -5.99 -5.84
C VAL A 137 -11.58 -5.11 -5.50
N ARG A 138 -11.75 -4.76 -4.22
CA ARG A 138 -12.82 -3.85 -3.75
C ARG A 138 -12.63 -2.42 -4.26
N ASP A 139 -11.38 -2.03 -4.49
CA ASP A 139 -11.02 -0.69 -4.95
C ASP A 139 -10.72 -0.69 -6.47
N LEU A 140 -11.28 -1.65 -7.21
CA LEU A 140 -11.10 -1.77 -8.65
C LEU A 140 -11.56 -0.49 -9.39
N ASP A 141 -12.62 0.14 -8.92
CA ASP A 141 -13.15 1.35 -9.55
C ASP A 141 -12.18 2.53 -9.40
N LEU A 142 -11.38 2.58 -8.32
CA LEU A 142 -10.28 3.53 -8.20
C LEU A 142 -9.18 3.26 -9.23
N LEU A 143 -8.81 2.00 -9.46
CA LEU A 143 -7.84 1.66 -10.52
C LEU A 143 -8.36 2.04 -11.91
N LYS A 144 -9.65 1.82 -12.18
CA LYS A 144 -10.29 2.25 -13.43
C LYS A 144 -10.29 3.77 -13.56
N LEU A 145 -10.54 4.50 -12.47
CA LEU A 145 -10.49 5.95 -12.44
C LEU A 145 -9.08 6.46 -12.78
N ILE A 146 -8.05 5.91 -12.15
CA ILE A 146 -6.64 6.26 -12.42
C ILE A 146 -6.24 5.92 -13.87
N GLN A 147 -6.74 4.81 -14.41
CA GLN A 147 -6.54 4.42 -15.81
C GLN A 147 -7.30 5.35 -16.77
N SER A 148 -8.46 5.85 -16.36
CA SER A 148 -9.38 6.55 -17.25
C SER A 148 -8.76 7.82 -17.82
N PHE A 149 -9.04 8.05 -19.09
CA PHE A 149 -8.71 9.29 -19.78
C PHE A 149 -9.93 10.21 -19.73
N SER A 150 -9.74 11.46 -19.28
CA SER A 150 -10.72 12.52 -19.50
C SER A 150 -9.97 13.76 -19.98
N PHE A 151 -10.61 14.59 -20.81
CA PHE A 151 -10.02 15.82 -21.31
C PHE A 151 -9.74 16.86 -20.20
N ALA A 152 -10.38 16.72 -19.04
CA ALA A 152 -10.09 17.46 -17.80
C ALA A 152 -9.19 16.66 -16.81
N SER A 153 -8.74 15.49 -17.27
CA SER A 153 -7.80 14.49 -16.78
C SER A 153 -6.45 14.92 -16.19
N HIS A 154 -6.26 15.02 -14.88
CA HIS A 154 -4.90 14.93 -14.30
C HIS A 154 -4.38 13.48 -14.15
N TYR A 155 -5.16 12.48 -14.52
CA TYR A 155 -4.81 11.05 -14.50
C TYR A 155 -4.00 10.62 -15.72
N PHE A 156 -3.43 9.40 -15.67
CA PHE A 156 -2.49 8.93 -16.69
C PHE A 156 -3.16 8.71 -18.06
N GLY A 157 -4.42 8.25 -18.09
CA GLY A 157 -5.14 7.93 -19.33
C GLY A 157 -4.51 6.79 -20.14
N VAL A 158 -3.58 6.05 -19.53
CA VAL A 158 -2.79 4.95 -20.10
C VAL A 158 -2.63 3.87 -19.05
N GLY A 159 -1.97 2.76 -19.43
CA GLY A 159 -1.74 1.64 -18.54
C GLY A 159 -2.81 0.56 -18.65
N ARG A 160 -2.53 -0.56 -17.99
CA ARG A 160 -3.32 -1.78 -18.05
C ARG A 160 -3.65 -2.24 -16.64
N ILE A 161 -4.90 -2.63 -16.42
CA ILE A 161 -5.30 -3.39 -15.23
C ILE A 161 -5.09 -4.88 -15.50
N GLY A 162 -4.31 -5.52 -14.66
CA GLY A 162 -4.00 -6.94 -14.71
C GLY A 162 -5.17 -7.82 -14.32
N LYS A 163 -4.98 -9.13 -14.50
CA LYS A 163 -5.88 -10.14 -13.93
C LYS A 163 -5.76 -10.13 -12.42
N GLU A 164 -6.84 -10.53 -11.75
CA GLU A 164 -6.83 -10.70 -10.31
C GLU A 164 -5.84 -11.78 -9.88
N ARG A 165 -5.13 -11.50 -8.80
CA ARG A 165 -4.22 -12.42 -8.13
C ARG A 165 -4.33 -12.21 -6.63
N ASN A 166 -4.67 -13.27 -5.89
CA ASN A 166 -4.77 -13.25 -4.43
C ASN A 166 -5.70 -12.14 -3.89
N GLY A 167 -6.83 -11.88 -4.56
CA GLY A 167 -7.77 -10.83 -4.18
C GLY A 167 -7.34 -9.40 -4.52
N CYS A 168 -6.20 -9.22 -5.19
CA CYS A 168 -5.69 -7.92 -5.62
C CYS A 168 -5.62 -7.80 -7.14
N ARG A 169 -5.57 -6.56 -7.64
CA ARG A 169 -5.31 -6.22 -9.05
C ARG A 169 -4.21 -5.18 -9.17
N ASP A 170 -3.40 -5.34 -10.21
CA ASP A 170 -2.32 -4.42 -10.56
C ASP A 170 -2.76 -3.47 -11.67
N PHE A 171 -2.74 -2.17 -11.43
CA PHE A 171 -2.64 -1.19 -12.52
C PHE A 171 -1.17 -1.00 -12.87
N THR A 172 -0.78 -1.20 -14.13
CA THR A 172 0.63 -1.11 -14.58
C THR A 172 0.77 -0.28 -15.85
N ILE A 173 1.74 0.64 -15.85
CA ILE A 173 2.24 1.34 -17.02
C ILE A 173 3.66 0.82 -17.28
N GLY A 174 3.82 -0.01 -18.31
CA GLY A 174 5.10 -0.64 -18.68
C GLY A 174 5.61 -0.29 -20.08
N SER A 175 4.82 0.43 -20.88
CA SER A 175 5.30 0.94 -22.17
C SER A 175 6.27 2.10 -21.92
N LEU A 176 7.48 1.99 -22.48
CA LEU A 176 8.52 3.01 -22.31
C LEU A 176 8.03 4.40 -22.75
N ASP A 177 7.32 4.46 -23.89
CA ASP A 177 6.74 5.69 -24.41
C ASP A 177 5.69 6.29 -23.46
N GLN A 178 4.80 5.46 -22.91
CA GLN A 178 3.79 5.92 -21.95
C GLN A 178 4.40 6.44 -20.65
N ILE A 179 5.50 5.82 -20.19
CA ILE A 179 6.21 6.28 -19.00
C ILE A 179 6.84 7.64 -19.25
N ILE A 180 7.49 7.84 -20.40
CA ILE A 180 8.14 9.09 -20.77
C ILE A 180 7.13 10.22 -20.96
N THR A 181 5.98 9.93 -21.57
CA THR A 181 4.97 10.95 -21.92
C THR A 181 3.99 11.25 -20.79
N LYS A 182 3.74 10.32 -19.86
CA LYS A 182 2.72 10.48 -18.81
C LYS A 182 3.29 10.40 -17.39
N VAL A 183 4.06 9.37 -17.08
CA VAL A 183 4.53 9.10 -15.70
C VAL A 183 5.59 10.11 -15.27
N ILE A 184 6.64 10.28 -16.06
CA ILE A 184 7.74 11.19 -15.73
C ILE A 184 7.26 12.64 -15.61
N PRO A 185 6.50 13.20 -16.58
CA PRO A 185 6.03 14.58 -16.49
C PRO A 185 5.10 14.83 -15.30
N HIS A 186 4.29 13.83 -14.90
CA HIS A 186 3.44 13.94 -13.72
C HIS A 186 4.29 14.12 -12.45
N PHE A 187 5.22 13.20 -12.19
CA PHE A 187 6.03 13.24 -10.96
C PHE A 187 7.14 14.31 -10.96
N ASP A 188 7.50 14.85 -12.14
CA ASP A 188 8.33 16.05 -12.23
C ASP A 188 7.56 17.30 -11.80
N LYS A 189 6.29 17.42 -12.22
CA LYS A 189 5.43 18.56 -11.89
C LYS A 189 4.83 18.47 -10.48
N TYR A 190 4.53 17.26 -10.02
CA TYR A 190 3.95 16.97 -8.71
C TYR A 190 4.84 15.94 -7.98
N PRO A 191 5.97 16.38 -7.39
CA PRO A 191 6.94 15.48 -6.79
C PRO A 191 6.41 14.77 -5.55
N LEU A 192 6.77 13.48 -5.45
CA LEU A 192 6.61 12.67 -4.25
C LEU A 192 7.35 13.29 -3.06
N LYS A 193 6.83 13.05 -1.86
CA LYS A 193 7.35 13.61 -0.60
C LYS A 193 8.04 12.57 0.27
N THR A 194 7.79 11.28 0.05
CA THR A 194 8.42 10.20 0.82
C THR A 194 9.77 9.76 0.23
N ASN A 195 10.44 8.82 0.89
CA ASN A 195 11.65 8.16 0.37
C ASN A 195 11.47 7.52 -1.02
N LYS A 196 10.22 7.29 -1.44
CA LYS A 196 9.85 6.83 -2.77
C LYS A 196 10.24 7.83 -3.86
N TYR A 197 10.40 9.11 -3.54
CA TYR A 197 10.94 10.09 -4.48
C TYR A 197 12.35 9.72 -4.95
N SER A 198 13.21 9.21 -4.05
CA SER A 198 14.53 8.71 -4.45
C SER A 198 14.43 7.51 -5.40
N ASP A 199 13.47 6.59 -5.17
CA ASP A 199 13.23 5.47 -6.08
C ASP A 199 12.73 5.96 -7.45
N TYR A 200 11.86 6.99 -7.47
CA TYR A 200 11.43 7.65 -8.69
C TYR A 200 12.62 8.28 -9.46
N LEU A 201 13.53 8.97 -8.79
CA LEU A 201 14.71 9.57 -9.44
C LEU A 201 15.60 8.51 -10.09
N LEU A 202 15.88 7.41 -9.38
CA LEU A 202 16.63 6.28 -9.92
C LEU A 202 15.90 5.64 -11.11
N PHE A 203 14.59 5.45 -10.99
CA PHE A 203 13.74 4.95 -12.06
C PHE A 203 13.76 5.85 -13.29
N LYS A 204 13.60 7.17 -13.12
CA LYS A 204 13.68 8.18 -14.18
C LYS A 204 15.02 8.11 -14.91
N GLN A 205 16.12 7.99 -14.16
CA GLN A 205 17.45 7.84 -14.75
C GLN A 205 17.54 6.62 -15.66
N VAL A 206 17.06 5.46 -15.21
CA VAL A 206 17.03 4.22 -16.04
C VAL A 206 16.16 4.41 -17.28
N VAL A 207 14.97 4.98 -17.15
CA VAL A 207 14.06 5.22 -18.29
C VAL A 207 14.72 6.11 -19.34
N MET A 208 15.42 7.17 -18.92
CA MET A 208 16.16 8.05 -19.82
C MET A 208 17.33 7.32 -20.52
N MET A 209 18.05 6.44 -19.82
CA MET A 209 19.06 5.58 -20.44
C MET A 209 18.45 4.59 -21.45
N MET A 210 17.26 4.06 -21.13
CA MET A 210 16.52 3.18 -22.05
C MET A 210 16.09 3.92 -23.31
N GLN A 211 15.59 5.15 -23.17
CA GLN A 211 15.20 6.02 -24.29
C GLN A 211 16.36 6.28 -25.24
N ARG A 212 17.58 6.47 -24.71
CA ARG A 212 18.80 6.68 -25.51
C ARG A 212 19.41 5.38 -26.07
N GLY A 213 18.82 4.22 -25.78
CA GLY A 213 19.34 2.92 -26.24
C GLY A 213 20.57 2.41 -25.47
N GLU A 214 21.01 3.08 -24.41
CA GLU A 214 22.24 2.74 -23.69
C GLU A 214 22.19 1.35 -23.04
N HIS A 215 20.99 0.91 -22.64
CA HIS A 215 20.72 -0.42 -22.09
C HIS A 215 21.08 -1.60 -23.03
N LEU A 216 21.32 -1.32 -24.31
CA LEU A 216 21.76 -2.30 -25.31
C LEU A 216 23.28 -2.48 -25.36
N THR A 217 24.02 -1.66 -24.61
CA THR A 217 25.49 -1.74 -24.48
C THR A 217 25.86 -2.40 -23.15
N ALA A 218 27.00 -3.09 -23.09
CA ALA A 218 27.46 -3.73 -21.86
C ALA A 218 27.70 -2.70 -20.73
N GLU A 219 28.26 -1.55 -21.07
CA GLU A 219 28.48 -0.45 -20.11
C GLU A 219 27.16 0.12 -19.58
N GLY A 220 26.20 0.41 -20.46
CA GLY A 220 24.89 0.93 -20.06
C GLY A 220 24.09 -0.09 -19.24
N LEU A 221 24.16 -1.38 -19.59
CA LEU A 221 23.59 -2.46 -18.79
C LEU A 221 24.21 -2.48 -17.38
N GLN A 222 25.54 -2.47 -17.27
CA GLN A 222 26.23 -2.48 -15.97
C GLN A 222 25.84 -1.27 -15.11
N LYS A 223 25.75 -0.08 -15.71
CA LYS A 223 25.27 1.14 -15.03
C LYS A 223 23.83 0.97 -14.52
N ILE A 224 22.93 0.40 -15.33
CA ILE A 224 21.55 0.12 -14.92
C ILE A 224 21.50 -0.87 -13.77
N ILE A 225 22.36 -1.91 -13.76
CA ILE A 225 22.46 -2.84 -12.62
C ILE A 225 22.92 -2.11 -11.35
N GLY A 226 23.90 -1.21 -11.45
CA GLY A 226 24.34 -0.36 -10.33
C GLY A 226 23.22 0.53 -9.78
N ILE A 227 22.40 1.13 -10.65
CA ILE A 227 21.20 1.88 -10.24
C ILE A 227 20.17 0.96 -9.58
N ARG A 228 19.92 -0.20 -10.19
CA ARG A 228 18.93 -1.18 -9.71
C ARG A 228 19.28 -1.73 -8.33
N ALA A 229 20.57 -1.82 -8.00
CA ALA A 229 21.04 -2.23 -6.67
C ALA A 229 20.57 -1.29 -5.55
N SER A 230 20.31 -0.03 -5.85
CA SER A 230 19.87 0.99 -4.88
C SER A 230 18.36 1.28 -4.94
N LEU A 231 17.66 0.66 -5.89
CA LEU A 231 16.21 0.78 -6.08
C LEU A 231 15.48 -0.27 -5.23
N ASN A 232 14.49 0.15 -4.45
CA ASN A 232 13.64 -0.74 -3.64
C ASN A 232 14.47 -1.73 -2.78
N ARG A 233 14.38 -3.04 -3.08
CA ARG A 233 15.07 -4.13 -2.38
C ARG A 233 16.43 -4.52 -2.99
N GLY A 234 16.92 -3.75 -3.97
CA GLY A 234 18.19 -4.03 -4.63
C GLY A 234 18.18 -5.31 -5.48
N LEU A 235 19.37 -5.88 -5.70
CA LEU A 235 19.58 -7.01 -6.62
C LEU A 235 19.07 -8.33 -6.04
N THR A 236 18.55 -9.19 -6.92
CA THR A 236 18.23 -10.58 -6.57
C THR A 236 19.51 -11.42 -6.54
N PRO A 237 19.53 -12.60 -5.86
CA PRO A 237 20.71 -13.47 -5.84
C PRO A 237 21.24 -13.82 -7.24
N LEU A 238 20.33 -14.07 -8.18
CA LEU A 238 20.66 -14.35 -9.58
C LEU A 238 21.37 -13.18 -10.28
N LEU A 239 21.02 -11.93 -9.94
CA LEU A 239 21.69 -10.75 -10.49
C LEU A 239 23.03 -10.49 -9.81
N LEU A 240 23.17 -10.79 -8.51
CA LEU A 240 24.44 -10.71 -7.81
C LEU A 240 25.47 -11.68 -8.39
N GLU A 241 25.05 -12.92 -8.66
CA GLU A 241 25.90 -13.92 -9.30
C GLU A 241 26.29 -13.52 -10.74
N ALA A 242 25.35 -12.97 -11.50
CA ALA A 242 25.60 -12.54 -12.87
C ALA A 242 26.46 -11.29 -12.99
N PHE A 243 26.43 -10.40 -11.98
CA PHE A 243 27.13 -9.12 -12.00
C PHE A 243 27.89 -8.88 -10.67
N PRO A 244 28.91 -9.71 -10.35
CA PRO A 244 29.54 -9.73 -9.03
C PRO A 244 30.32 -8.44 -8.69
N ASN A 245 30.82 -7.73 -9.70
CA ASN A 245 31.59 -6.50 -9.53
C ASN A 245 30.71 -5.24 -9.53
N THR A 246 29.40 -5.37 -9.28
CA THR A 246 28.50 -4.22 -9.29
C THR A 246 28.67 -3.39 -8.03
N VAL A 247 28.98 -2.11 -8.21
CA VAL A 247 28.90 -1.09 -7.16
C VAL A 247 27.53 -0.43 -7.21
N ALA A 248 26.82 -0.42 -6.08
CA ALA A 248 25.52 0.23 -5.96
C ALA A 248 25.65 1.75 -6.07
N LEU A 249 24.79 2.39 -6.87
CA LEU A 249 24.79 3.84 -6.99
C LEU A 249 24.38 4.49 -5.64
N VAL A 250 25.01 5.59 -5.26
CA VAL A 250 24.57 6.33 -4.06
C VAL A 250 23.13 6.78 -4.22
N ARG A 251 22.25 6.36 -3.29
CA ARG A 251 20.83 6.71 -3.33
C ARG A 251 20.68 8.23 -3.09
N PRO A 252 19.94 8.97 -3.94
CA PRO A 252 19.67 10.38 -3.73
C PRO A 252 18.96 10.60 -2.40
N LEU A 253 19.50 11.51 -1.58
CA LEU A 253 18.83 11.95 -0.35
C LEU A 253 17.73 12.93 -0.69
N LEU A 254 16.63 12.87 0.08
CA LEU A 254 15.63 13.92 0.02
C LEU A 254 16.26 15.23 0.48
N PRO A 255 15.95 16.37 -0.17
CA PRO A 255 16.38 17.65 0.36
C PRO A 255 15.84 17.80 1.79
N PRO A 256 16.68 18.23 2.75
CA PRO A 256 16.23 18.40 4.13
C PRO A 256 15.04 19.35 4.15
N LEU A 257 14.00 18.98 4.91
CA LEU A 257 12.87 19.85 5.16
C LEU A 257 13.42 21.14 5.78
N LYS A 258 13.39 22.24 5.02
CA LYS A 258 13.78 23.54 5.54
C LYS A 258 12.80 23.91 6.66
N ASN A 259 13.30 23.99 7.89
CA ASN A 259 12.63 24.60 9.04
C ASN A 259 11.32 23.95 9.50
N VAL A 260 11.29 22.64 9.73
CA VAL A 260 10.28 22.07 10.64
C VAL A 260 10.86 22.12 12.04
N LYS A 261 10.52 23.16 12.81
CA LYS A 261 10.59 23.07 14.27
C LYS A 261 9.60 21.96 14.63
N LEU A 262 10.12 20.77 14.94
CA LEU A 262 9.32 19.78 15.64
C LEU A 262 9.11 20.38 17.02
N ASP A 263 7.87 20.72 17.37
CA ASP A 263 7.56 21.08 18.74
C ASP A 263 7.96 19.88 19.64
N PRO A 264 8.66 20.17 20.76
CA PRO A 264 9.27 19.15 21.62
C PRO A 264 8.26 18.20 22.28
#